data_AF-A0A2M6YD16-F1
#
_entry.id   AF-A0A2M6YD16-F1
#
_cell.length_a   1.000
_cell.length_b   1.000
_cell.length_c   1.000
_cell.angle_alpha   90.00
_cell.angle_beta   90.00
_cell.angle_gamma   90.00
#
_symmetry.space_group_name_H-M   'P 1'
#
loop_
_entity.id
_entity.type
_entity.pdbx_description
1 polymer ?
#
loop_
_entity_poly.entity_id
_entity_poly.type
_entity_poly.pdbx_seq_one_letter_code
_entity_poly.pdbx_strand_id
1 'polypeptide(L)'
;MTAKKLTFIEILIGGFFIFLPFERLLTAEFFGLTLKISFVILLLIILAYFYLSPGPKLALEDKIILAFIALSYFSAFWSIDQLRSLIISTIFAATFVGYITLRRFLTAKNVEVVKTIIIYSGFILSFFALWQYFGNLFDLPLTFLRPQYTKAVFGFPRPQATFLEPLYFANFLFLPLFFTFERFVKSQKLPRFLTVNLFLLSAILLLCLSRGAYLGFLAALIASAIIISIKFKILAKKFWLGFLIIFLGIATGVLTIYFSSDQAQFNLFVRHAGIADAGSGESTLARFNYSSIAWHNFLHRPWGIGAGAFGALPEFSDKLLVGNYQTVGNLYLEILVEEGAIGLLLFIIFLFLNIKHLWKNIRQGKFESLVSLAIFVAIFVQAVAFSALYILPIWAFLALAWSKSKQ
;
A
#
# COMPACT_ATOMS: atom_id res chain seq x y z
N MET A 1 8.99 14.65 -29.68
CA MET A 1 9.78 14.71 -28.43
C MET A 1 11.20 14.26 -28.76
N THR A 2 12.23 15.04 -28.44
CA THR A 2 13.64 14.68 -28.77
C THR A 2 14.12 13.51 -27.92
N ALA A 3 14.91 12.58 -28.47
CA ALA A 3 15.37 11.36 -27.78
C ALA A 3 15.93 11.61 -26.36
N LYS A 4 16.74 12.67 -26.18
CA LYS A 4 17.31 13.07 -24.88
C LYS A 4 16.26 13.39 -23.80
N LYS A 5 15.14 14.01 -24.19
CA LYS A 5 14.03 14.34 -23.25
C LYS A 5 13.30 13.08 -22.78
N LEU A 6 13.26 12.05 -23.62
CA LEU A 6 12.65 10.75 -23.27
C LEU A 6 13.51 10.04 -22.21
N THR A 7 14.84 10.04 -22.39
CA THR A 7 15.80 9.41 -21.48
C THR A 7 15.76 10.01 -20.08
N PHE A 8 15.60 11.34 -19.95
CA PHE A 8 15.53 11.99 -18.63
C PHE A 8 14.29 11.56 -17.82
N ILE A 9 13.12 11.46 -18.46
CA ILE A 9 11.89 11.02 -17.79
C ILE A 9 11.99 9.56 -17.35
N GLU A 10 12.61 8.70 -18.15
CA GLU A 10 12.86 7.31 -17.79
C GLU A 10 13.73 7.19 -16.52
N ILE A 11 14.75 8.05 -16.40
CA ILE A 11 15.59 8.14 -15.20
C ILE A 11 14.76 8.60 -14.00
N LEU A 12 13.91 9.63 -14.16
CA LEU A 12 13.03 10.09 -13.08
C LEU A 12 12.05 9.00 -12.62
N ILE A 13 11.45 8.26 -13.54
CA ILE A 13 10.55 7.14 -13.20
C ILE A 13 11.32 6.04 -12.47
N GLY A 14 12.49 5.64 -12.97
CA GLY A 14 13.35 4.68 -12.28
C GLY A 14 13.70 5.14 -10.86
N GLY A 15 14.14 6.39 -10.71
CA GLY A 15 14.43 7.02 -9.42
C GLY A 15 13.23 7.04 -8.49
N PHE A 16 12.05 7.41 -8.98
CA PHE A 16 10.81 7.42 -8.19
C PHE A 16 10.54 6.04 -7.58
N PHE A 17 10.63 4.96 -8.37
CA PHE A 17 10.38 3.60 -7.89
C PHE A 17 11.50 3.05 -7.00
N ILE A 18 12.75 3.50 -7.15
CA ILE A 18 13.87 3.18 -6.24
C ILE A 18 13.62 3.80 -4.86
N PHE A 19 13.21 5.06 -4.81
CA PHE A 19 12.98 5.80 -3.56
C PHE A 19 11.57 5.62 -2.98
N LEU A 20 10.66 4.99 -3.71
CA LEU A 20 9.28 4.72 -3.28
C LEU A 20 9.18 4.05 -1.90
N PRO A 21 10.03 3.07 -1.52
CA PRO A 21 9.91 2.42 -0.23
C PRO A 21 10.43 3.24 0.96
N PHE A 22 11.10 4.37 0.72
CA PHE A 22 11.71 5.20 1.75
C PHE A 22 10.70 6.20 2.30
N GLU A 23 9.77 5.71 3.12
CA GLU A 23 8.72 6.56 3.71
C GLU A 23 9.14 7.26 5.00
N ARG A 24 10.07 6.68 5.76
CA ARG A 24 10.55 7.23 7.03
C ARG A 24 12.03 7.59 6.96
N LEU A 25 12.86 6.69 6.43
CA LEU A 25 14.29 6.96 6.23
C LEU A 25 14.47 7.89 5.01
N LEU A 26 15.49 8.73 5.05
CA LEU A 26 15.78 9.73 3.99
C LEU A 26 14.63 10.74 3.78
N THR A 27 14.06 11.21 4.89
CA THR A 27 13.01 12.24 4.90
C THR A 27 13.47 13.49 5.65
N ALA A 28 12.84 14.61 5.35
CA ALA A 28 13.05 15.88 6.05
C ALA A 28 11.69 16.42 6.53
N GLU A 29 11.65 17.00 7.73
CA GLU A 29 10.45 17.67 8.22
C GLU A 29 10.46 19.14 7.80
N PHE A 30 9.37 19.61 7.19
CA PHE A 30 9.22 20.99 6.74
C PHE A 30 7.80 21.47 7.06
N PHE A 31 7.66 22.46 7.94
CA PHE A 31 6.36 22.99 8.42
C PHE A 31 5.36 21.90 8.87
N GLY A 32 5.83 20.89 9.61
CA GLY A 32 4.98 19.79 10.11
C GLY A 32 4.61 18.74 9.05
N LEU A 33 5.20 18.80 7.85
CA LEU A 33 5.06 17.81 6.79
C LEU A 33 6.36 17.04 6.58
N THR A 34 6.25 15.73 6.43
CA THR A 34 7.39 14.87 6.09
C THR A 34 7.63 14.89 4.59
N LEU A 35 8.63 15.64 4.14
CA LEU A 35 9.08 15.67 2.75
C LEU A 35 9.89 14.41 2.44
N LYS A 36 9.40 13.62 1.50
CA LYS A 36 10.04 12.38 1.01
C LYS A 36 10.70 12.64 -0.34
N ILE A 37 11.84 11.99 -0.60
CA ILE A 37 12.51 12.05 -1.92
C ILE A 37 11.55 11.63 -3.04
N SER A 38 10.72 10.61 -2.81
CA SER A 38 9.72 10.15 -3.77
C SER A 38 8.67 11.22 -4.12
N PHE A 39 8.27 12.09 -3.17
CA PHE A 39 7.40 13.23 -3.47
C PHE A 39 8.08 14.27 -4.35
N VAL A 40 9.35 14.58 -4.09
CA VAL A 40 10.13 15.54 -4.89
C VAL A 40 10.27 15.04 -6.32
N ILE A 41 10.64 13.77 -6.52
CA ILE A 41 10.75 13.18 -7.85
C ILE A 41 9.38 13.14 -8.55
N LEU A 42 8.30 12.80 -7.83
CA LEU A 42 6.95 12.82 -8.39
C LEU A 42 6.54 14.21 -8.86
N LEU A 43 6.86 15.26 -8.09
CA LEU A 43 6.60 16.64 -8.49
C LEU A 43 7.36 17.02 -9.77
N LEU A 44 8.63 16.62 -9.90
CA LEU A 44 9.41 16.83 -11.13
C LEU A 44 8.79 16.10 -12.33
N ILE A 45 8.26 14.89 -12.15
CA ILE A 45 7.53 14.16 -13.20
C ILE A 45 6.26 14.90 -13.60
N ILE A 46 5.51 15.44 -12.64
CA ILE A 46 4.30 16.23 -12.88
C ILE A 46 4.63 17.51 -13.67
N LEU A 47 5.66 18.25 -13.24
CA LEU A 47 6.11 19.47 -13.94
C LEU A 47 6.57 19.16 -15.36
N ALA A 48 7.34 18.08 -15.54
CA ALA A 48 7.76 17.63 -16.87
C ALA A 48 6.56 17.26 -17.76
N TYR A 49 5.51 16.66 -17.19
CA TYR A 49 4.29 16.33 -17.92
C TYR A 49 3.61 17.57 -18.50
N PHE A 50 3.34 18.58 -17.66
CA PHE A 50 2.67 19.80 -18.10
C PHE A 50 3.52 20.62 -19.08
N TYR A 51 4.84 20.61 -18.91
CA TYR A 51 5.76 21.25 -19.86
C TYR A 51 5.77 20.57 -21.24
N LEU A 52 5.61 19.24 -21.28
CA LEU A 52 5.72 18.45 -22.53
C LEU A 52 4.37 18.18 -23.22
N SER A 53 3.25 18.35 -22.52
CA SER A 53 1.92 18.03 -23.05
C SER A 53 0.91 19.15 -22.73
N PRO A 54 0.56 20.00 -23.71
CA PRO A 54 -0.30 21.17 -23.48
C PRO A 54 -1.81 20.85 -23.38
N GLY A 55 -2.22 19.58 -23.28
CA GLY A 55 -3.64 19.26 -23.16
C GLY A 55 -3.95 17.76 -23.16
N PRO A 56 -4.22 17.15 -21.99
CA PRO A 56 -4.46 15.73 -21.93
C PRO A 56 -5.90 15.35 -22.31
N LYS A 57 -6.05 14.32 -23.15
CA LYS A 57 -7.32 13.59 -23.27
C LYS A 57 -7.51 12.74 -22.02
N LEU A 58 -8.27 13.26 -21.06
CA LEU A 58 -8.62 12.60 -19.81
C LEU A 58 -9.58 11.43 -20.05
N ALA A 59 -9.21 10.26 -19.56
CA ALA A 59 -10.10 9.10 -19.55
C ALA A 59 -11.16 9.26 -18.44
N LEU A 60 -12.18 8.38 -18.42
CA LEU A 60 -13.29 8.51 -17.47
C LEU A 60 -12.80 8.43 -16.02
N GLU A 61 -11.92 7.48 -15.72
CA GLU A 61 -11.32 7.32 -14.40
C GLU A 61 -10.46 8.52 -13.98
N ASP A 62 -9.79 9.20 -14.93
CA ASP A 62 -9.08 10.45 -14.64
C ASP A 62 -10.07 11.55 -14.22
N LYS A 63 -11.23 11.63 -14.89
CA LYS A 63 -12.27 12.60 -14.55
C LYS A 63 -12.89 12.33 -13.18
N ILE A 64 -13.14 11.06 -12.85
CA ILE A 64 -13.69 10.68 -11.54
C ILE A 64 -12.72 11.04 -10.42
N ILE A 65 -11.43 10.76 -10.56
CA ILE A 65 -10.47 11.10 -9.50
C ILE A 65 -10.23 12.62 -9.41
N LEU A 66 -10.28 13.35 -10.51
CA LEU A 66 -10.24 14.81 -10.49
C LEU A 66 -11.50 15.42 -9.84
N ALA A 67 -12.67 14.80 -10.05
CA ALA A 67 -13.90 15.20 -9.34
C ALA A 67 -13.78 14.95 -7.83
N PHE A 68 -13.14 13.85 -7.42
CA PHE A 68 -12.83 13.61 -6.00
C PHE A 68 -11.89 14.68 -5.44
N ILE A 69 -10.84 15.07 -6.18
CA ILE A 69 -9.93 16.17 -5.75
C ILE A 69 -10.70 17.47 -5.60
N ALA A 70 -11.54 17.81 -6.58
CA ALA A 70 -12.36 19.01 -6.52
C ALA A 70 -13.25 18.99 -5.27
N LEU A 71 -13.97 17.88 -5.02
CA LEU A 71 -14.78 17.71 -3.82
C LEU A 71 -13.95 17.89 -2.53
N SER A 72 -12.74 17.33 -2.49
CA SER A 72 -11.84 17.47 -1.34
C SER A 72 -11.46 18.94 -1.07
N TYR A 73 -11.16 19.72 -2.12
CA TYR A 73 -10.96 21.15 -1.94
C TYR A 73 -12.23 21.89 -1.53
N PHE A 74 -13.38 21.52 -2.08
CA PHE A 74 -14.67 22.08 -1.66
C PHE A 74 -14.95 21.77 -0.18
N SER A 75 -14.52 20.61 0.33
CA SER A 75 -14.78 20.23 1.72
C SER A 75 -14.08 21.12 2.75
N ALA A 76 -13.06 21.88 2.34
CA ALA A 76 -12.46 22.92 3.17
C ALA A 76 -13.44 24.04 3.58
N PHE A 77 -14.50 24.32 2.81
CA PHE A 77 -15.49 25.36 3.16
C PHE A 77 -16.33 25.02 4.39
N TRP A 78 -16.58 23.73 4.63
CA TRP A 78 -17.36 23.26 5.79
C TRP A 78 -16.52 22.41 6.75
N SER A 79 -15.21 22.40 6.56
CA SER A 79 -14.30 21.61 7.39
C SER A 79 -14.23 22.16 8.82
N ILE A 80 -14.13 21.25 9.78
CA ILE A 80 -13.83 21.60 11.17
C ILE A 80 -12.39 22.09 11.37
N ASP A 81 -11.49 21.73 10.46
CA ASP A 81 -10.11 22.21 10.41
C ASP A 81 -9.76 22.56 8.95
N GLN A 82 -10.04 23.81 8.58
CA GLN A 82 -9.89 24.30 7.21
C GLN A 82 -8.45 24.20 6.71
N LEU A 83 -7.47 24.54 7.56
CA LEU A 83 -6.06 24.51 7.18
C LEU A 83 -5.61 23.07 6.92
N ARG A 84 -5.94 22.15 7.82
CA ARG A 84 -5.63 20.73 7.65
C ARG A 84 -6.28 20.17 6.39
N SER A 85 -7.54 20.50 6.12
CA SER A 85 -8.22 20.07 4.91
C SER A 85 -7.55 20.57 3.64
N LEU A 86 -7.18 21.85 3.55
CA LEU A 86 -6.43 22.36 2.39
C LEU A 86 -5.09 21.64 2.19
N ILE A 87 -4.37 21.34 3.27
CA ILE A 87 -3.10 20.59 3.22
C ILE A 87 -3.34 19.17 2.68
N ILE A 88 -4.30 18.45 3.24
CA ILE A 88 -4.58 17.05 2.86
C ILE A 88 -5.16 16.97 1.43
N SER A 89 -6.06 17.87 1.04
CA SER A 89 -6.55 17.98 -0.34
C SER A 89 -5.41 18.27 -1.32
N THR A 90 -4.41 19.07 -0.93
CA THR A 90 -3.22 19.32 -1.76
C THR A 90 -2.34 18.08 -1.89
N ILE A 91 -2.20 17.29 -0.82
CA ILE A 91 -1.50 15.99 -0.89
C ILE A 91 -2.27 14.99 -1.77
N PHE A 92 -3.60 14.94 -1.69
CA PHE A 92 -4.44 14.16 -2.60
C PHE A 92 -4.25 14.61 -4.05
N ALA A 93 -4.27 15.91 -4.32
CA ALA A 93 -4.04 16.46 -5.65
C ALA A 93 -2.69 16.04 -6.20
N ALA A 94 -1.60 16.24 -5.45
CA ALA A 94 -0.25 15.84 -5.85
C ALA A 94 -0.16 14.33 -6.12
N THR A 95 -0.77 13.51 -5.26
CA THR A 95 -0.76 12.04 -5.38
C THR A 95 -1.54 11.56 -6.61
N PHE A 96 -2.76 12.05 -6.82
CA PHE A 96 -3.63 11.56 -7.89
C PHE A 96 -3.24 12.14 -9.25
N VAL A 97 -2.82 13.41 -9.31
CA VAL A 97 -2.18 13.95 -10.52
C VAL A 97 -0.88 13.19 -10.80
N GLY A 98 -0.10 12.86 -9.77
CA GLY A 98 1.04 11.96 -9.87
C GLY A 98 0.69 10.60 -10.52
N TYR A 99 -0.37 9.94 -10.06
CA TYR A 99 -0.92 8.74 -10.70
C TYR A 99 -1.25 8.96 -12.18
N ILE A 100 -1.98 10.02 -12.52
CA ILE A 100 -2.37 10.34 -13.90
C ILE A 100 -1.13 10.51 -14.77
N THR A 101 -0.14 11.28 -14.31
CA THR A 101 1.10 11.55 -15.06
C THR A 101 1.97 10.31 -15.23
N LEU A 102 2.20 9.53 -14.16
CA LEU A 102 2.93 8.26 -14.20
C LEU A 102 2.31 7.30 -15.22
N ARG A 103 0.98 7.15 -15.18
CA ARG A 103 0.24 6.28 -16.10
C ARG A 103 0.43 6.65 -17.57
N ARG A 104 0.68 7.93 -17.87
CA ARG A 104 0.91 8.41 -19.24
C ARG A 104 2.34 8.18 -19.71
N PHE A 105 3.32 8.26 -18.83
CA PHE A 105 4.72 8.02 -19.18
C PHE A 105 5.15 6.55 -19.11
N LEU A 106 4.40 5.71 -18.40
CA LEU A 106 4.68 4.28 -18.32
C LEU A 106 4.38 3.58 -19.65
N THR A 107 5.45 3.17 -20.32
CA THR A 107 5.41 2.30 -21.50
C THR A 107 5.62 0.85 -21.09
N ALA A 108 5.25 -0.12 -21.95
CA ALA A 108 5.48 -1.53 -21.68
C ALA A 108 6.96 -1.88 -21.40
N LYS A 109 7.91 -1.17 -22.02
CA LYS A 109 9.35 -1.33 -21.75
C LYS A 109 9.69 -0.88 -20.33
N ASN A 110 9.22 0.31 -19.94
CA ASN A 110 9.56 0.91 -18.65
C ASN A 110 8.86 0.19 -17.51
N VAL A 111 7.68 -0.37 -17.73
CA VAL A 111 6.96 -1.20 -16.76
C VAL A 111 7.77 -2.41 -16.34
N GLU A 112 8.42 -3.12 -17.27
CA GLU A 112 9.24 -4.29 -16.91
C GLU A 112 10.53 -3.90 -16.17
N VAL A 113 11.13 -2.75 -16.49
CA VAL A 113 12.23 -2.19 -15.72
C VAL A 113 11.77 -1.87 -14.29
N VAL A 114 10.64 -1.18 -14.15
CA VAL A 114 10.06 -0.82 -12.85
C VAL A 114 9.70 -2.06 -12.02
N LYS A 115 9.06 -3.07 -12.61
CA LYS A 115 8.80 -4.34 -11.90
C LYS A 115 10.09 -4.97 -11.41
N THR A 116 11.16 -4.89 -12.20
CA THR A 116 12.49 -5.39 -11.78
C THR A 116 13.01 -4.62 -10.57
N ILE A 117 12.97 -3.29 -10.62
CA ILE A 117 13.34 -2.42 -9.48
C ILE A 117 12.56 -2.84 -8.24
N ILE A 118 11.22 -2.94 -8.33
CA ILE A 118 10.36 -3.32 -7.22
C ILE A 118 10.73 -4.70 -6.64
N ILE A 119 10.96 -5.71 -7.49
CA ILE A 119 11.37 -7.06 -7.06
C ILE A 119 12.68 -7.03 -6.27
N TYR A 120 13.70 -6.31 -6.77
CA TYR A 120 14.97 -6.18 -6.07
C TYR A 120 14.87 -5.32 -4.80
N SER A 121 14.08 -4.25 -4.81
CA SER A 121 13.76 -3.46 -3.62
C SER A 121 13.10 -4.33 -2.55
N GLY A 122 12.13 -5.17 -2.91
CA GLY A 122 11.49 -6.10 -1.99
C GLY A 122 12.47 -7.10 -1.38
N PHE A 123 13.41 -7.61 -2.19
CA PHE A 123 14.48 -8.49 -1.72
C PHE A 123 15.38 -7.79 -0.69
N ILE A 124 15.91 -6.61 -1.04
CA ILE A 124 16.80 -5.81 -0.17
C ILE A 124 16.08 -5.43 1.14
N LEU A 125 14.83 -4.96 1.05
CA LEU A 125 14.06 -4.58 2.23
C LEU A 125 13.71 -5.78 3.11
N SER A 126 13.54 -6.97 2.53
CA SER A 126 13.34 -8.18 3.32
C SER A 126 14.58 -8.55 4.12
N PHE A 127 15.78 -8.43 3.55
CA PHE A 127 17.02 -8.60 4.30
C PHE A 127 17.16 -7.55 5.40
N PHE A 128 16.84 -6.29 5.10
CA PHE A 128 16.83 -5.25 6.13
C PHE A 128 15.80 -5.53 7.22
N ALA A 129 14.61 -6.03 6.88
CA ALA A 129 13.59 -6.44 7.85
C ALA A 129 14.05 -7.60 8.74
N LEU A 130 14.76 -8.59 8.20
CA LEU A 130 15.39 -9.64 9.01
C LEU A 130 16.46 -9.06 9.94
N TRP A 131 17.27 -8.11 9.48
CA TRP A 131 18.20 -7.37 10.35
C TRP A 131 17.46 -6.64 11.48
N GLN A 132 16.34 -5.97 11.20
CA GLN A 132 15.55 -5.33 12.26
C GLN A 132 15.00 -6.34 13.26
N TYR A 133 14.53 -7.49 12.78
CA TYR A 133 13.98 -8.56 13.61
C TYR A 133 15.06 -9.13 14.53
N PHE A 134 16.12 -9.73 13.96
CA PHE A 134 17.16 -10.37 14.75
C PHE A 134 17.99 -9.36 15.55
N GLY A 135 18.25 -8.18 14.98
CA GLY A 135 18.95 -7.11 15.69
C GLY A 135 18.19 -6.66 16.93
N ASN A 136 16.87 -6.50 16.87
CA ASN A 136 16.10 -6.18 18.07
C ASN A 136 15.96 -7.38 19.03
N LEU A 137 15.90 -8.60 18.50
CA LEU A 137 15.87 -9.82 19.30
C LEU A 137 17.11 -9.94 20.19
N PHE A 138 18.30 -9.65 19.65
CA PHE A 138 19.60 -9.73 20.33
C PHE A 138 20.09 -8.39 20.90
N ASP A 139 19.22 -7.38 21.01
CA ASP A 139 19.54 -6.05 21.56
C ASP A 139 20.72 -5.36 20.86
N LEU A 140 20.92 -5.63 19.57
CA LEU A 140 21.94 -4.99 18.76
C LEU A 140 21.59 -3.51 18.51
N PRO A 141 22.59 -2.62 18.43
CA PRO A 141 22.36 -1.22 18.06
C PRO A 141 21.98 -1.10 16.57
N LEU A 142 21.46 0.08 16.18
CA LEU A 142 21.20 0.44 14.76
C LEU A 142 20.20 -0.49 14.02
N THR A 143 19.20 -1.01 14.73
CA THR A 143 18.07 -1.73 14.09
C THR A 143 17.17 -0.79 13.30
N PHE A 144 17.17 0.50 13.63
CA PHE A 144 16.21 1.50 13.13
C PHE A 144 14.75 1.10 13.35
N LEU A 145 14.47 0.09 14.18
CA LEU A 145 13.11 -0.32 14.52
C LEU A 145 12.52 0.73 15.47
N ARG A 146 11.27 1.15 15.23
CA ARG A 146 10.65 2.13 16.13
C ARG A 146 10.35 1.49 17.48
N PRO A 147 10.45 2.24 18.59
CA PRO A 147 10.25 1.71 19.94
C PRO A 147 8.92 0.96 20.11
N GLN A 148 7.86 1.43 19.45
CA GLN A 148 6.52 0.83 19.54
C GLN A 148 6.46 -0.59 18.99
N TYR A 149 7.40 -1.00 18.13
CA TYR A 149 7.36 -2.29 17.42
C TYR A 149 8.46 -3.26 17.88
N THR A 150 9.06 -2.97 19.03
CA THR A 150 10.12 -3.79 19.62
C THR A 150 9.54 -4.98 20.38
N LYS A 151 10.40 -5.96 20.67
CA LYS A 151 10.08 -7.09 21.55
C LYS A 151 9.59 -6.68 22.93
N ALA A 152 9.97 -5.51 23.43
CA ALA A 152 9.52 -5.01 24.73
C ALA A 152 8.00 -4.72 24.76
N VAL A 153 7.40 -4.39 23.62
CA VAL A 153 5.96 -4.08 23.52
C VAL A 153 5.15 -5.31 23.12
N PHE A 154 5.65 -6.09 22.15
CA PHE A 154 4.90 -7.19 21.54
C PHE A 154 5.37 -8.58 21.97
N GLY A 155 6.40 -8.71 22.80
CA GLY A 155 7.09 -9.97 23.06
C GLY A 155 8.02 -10.41 21.93
N PHE A 156 7.85 -9.88 20.72
CA PHE A 156 8.70 -10.14 19.56
C PHE A 156 8.81 -8.88 18.68
N PRO A 157 9.88 -8.73 17.88
CA PRO A 157 10.04 -7.59 16.99
C PRO A 157 9.08 -7.63 15.80
N ARG A 158 8.49 -6.49 15.43
CA ARG A 158 7.65 -6.35 14.23
C ARG A 158 8.34 -5.44 13.19
N PRO A 159 9.09 -6.00 12.22
CA PRO A 159 9.87 -5.20 11.30
C PRO A 159 9.00 -4.30 10.42
N GLN A 160 9.52 -3.11 10.11
CA GLN A 160 8.87 -2.12 9.23
C GLN A 160 9.80 -1.62 8.12
N ALA A 161 11.01 -2.16 8.04
CA ALA A 161 12.09 -1.72 7.18
C ALA A 161 12.24 -0.17 7.18
N THR A 162 12.06 0.44 6.01
CA THR A 162 12.13 1.88 5.75
C THR A 162 10.80 2.61 5.92
N PHE A 163 9.69 1.88 6.18
CA PHE A 163 8.35 2.44 6.31
C PHE A 163 8.09 3.00 7.72
N LEU A 164 7.00 3.76 7.85
CA LEU A 164 6.58 4.35 9.12
C LEU A 164 6.01 3.30 10.09
N GLU A 165 5.30 2.30 9.55
CA GLU A 165 4.61 1.25 10.30
C GLU A 165 4.75 -0.11 9.59
N PRO A 166 4.73 -1.24 10.32
CA PRO A 166 4.76 -2.59 9.74
C PRO A 166 3.63 -2.84 8.74
N LEU A 167 2.47 -2.22 8.92
CA LEU A 167 1.33 -2.40 8.02
C LEU A 167 1.53 -1.74 6.65
N TYR A 168 2.23 -0.60 6.58
CA TYR A 168 2.54 0.06 5.32
C TYR A 168 3.62 -0.73 4.58
N PHE A 169 4.60 -1.27 5.30
CA PHE A 169 5.57 -2.18 4.73
C PHE A 169 4.91 -3.44 4.17
N ALA A 170 4.02 -4.08 4.94
CA ALA A 170 3.26 -5.24 4.49
C ALA A 170 2.40 -4.93 3.24
N ASN A 171 1.81 -3.74 3.16
CA ASN A 171 1.07 -3.30 1.98
C ASN A 171 1.98 -3.17 0.75
N PHE A 172 3.15 -2.55 0.92
CA PHE A 172 4.16 -2.45 -0.14
C PHE A 172 4.63 -3.83 -0.61
N LEU A 173 4.83 -4.79 0.31
CA LEU A 173 5.31 -6.15 0.00
C LEU A 173 4.42 -6.92 -0.97
N PHE A 174 3.14 -6.57 -1.12
CA PHE A 174 2.29 -7.17 -2.15
C PHE A 174 2.85 -6.97 -3.55
N LEU A 175 3.41 -5.80 -3.86
CA LEU A 175 3.97 -5.51 -5.19
C LEU A 175 5.14 -6.46 -5.54
N PRO A 176 6.27 -6.48 -4.80
CA PRO A 176 7.37 -7.38 -5.10
C PRO A 176 6.98 -8.86 -4.99
N LEU A 177 6.09 -9.22 -4.06
CA LEU A 177 5.66 -10.61 -3.91
C LEU A 177 4.90 -11.09 -5.15
N PHE A 178 3.87 -10.36 -5.59
CA PHE A 178 3.08 -10.76 -6.75
C PHE A 178 3.82 -10.56 -8.08
N PHE A 179 4.72 -9.58 -8.23
CA PHE A 179 5.57 -9.47 -9.42
C PHE A 179 6.66 -10.56 -9.48
N THR A 180 7.25 -10.95 -8.34
CA THR A 180 8.15 -12.11 -8.27
C THR A 180 7.38 -13.37 -8.65
N PHE A 181 6.15 -13.51 -8.14
CA PHE A 181 5.26 -14.63 -8.46
C PHE A 181 4.92 -14.68 -9.95
N GLU A 182 4.61 -13.54 -10.57
CA GLU A 182 4.37 -13.43 -12.01
C GLU A 182 5.53 -14.00 -12.82
N ARG A 183 6.77 -13.55 -12.53
CA ARG A 183 7.98 -13.99 -13.23
C ARG A 183 8.29 -15.46 -12.96
N PHE A 184 8.02 -15.94 -11.75
CA PHE A 184 8.19 -17.34 -11.37
C PHE A 184 7.27 -18.25 -12.18
N VAL A 185 5.99 -17.89 -12.29
CA VAL A 185 5.00 -18.69 -13.03
C VAL A 185 5.30 -18.71 -14.53
N LYS A 186 5.75 -17.58 -15.09
CA LYS A 186 6.09 -17.45 -16.51
C LYS A 186 7.45 -18.03 -16.91
N SER A 187 8.35 -18.32 -15.97
CA SER A 187 9.68 -18.81 -16.30
C SER A 187 9.58 -20.16 -17.04
N GLN A 188 10.61 -20.58 -17.78
CA GLN A 188 10.65 -21.96 -18.30
C GLN A 188 11.18 -22.95 -17.26
N LYS A 189 12.30 -22.62 -16.61
CA LYS A 189 12.93 -23.41 -15.53
C LYS A 189 12.65 -22.83 -14.16
N LEU A 190 12.88 -23.59 -13.10
CA LEU A 190 12.75 -23.12 -11.72
C LEU A 190 13.85 -22.07 -11.39
N PRO A 191 13.51 -20.79 -11.26
CA PRO A 191 14.51 -19.73 -11.11
C PRO A 191 14.87 -19.54 -9.63
N ARG A 192 16.10 -19.93 -9.25
CA ARG A 192 16.58 -19.92 -7.85
C ARG A 192 16.33 -18.60 -7.14
N PHE A 193 16.68 -17.48 -7.76
CA PHE A 193 16.49 -16.15 -7.19
C PHE A 193 15.01 -15.86 -6.87
N LEU A 194 14.09 -16.13 -7.80
CA LEU A 194 12.66 -15.87 -7.57
C LEU A 194 12.07 -16.81 -6.52
N THR A 195 12.52 -18.07 -6.47
CA THR A 195 12.14 -19.02 -5.41
C THR A 195 12.53 -18.49 -4.03
N VAL A 196 13.79 -18.08 -3.86
CA VAL A 196 14.30 -17.53 -2.60
C VAL A 196 13.57 -16.23 -2.26
N ASN A 197 13.37 -15.34 -3.24
CA ASN A 197 12.69 -14.07 -3.00
C ASN A 197 11.23 -14.27 -2.61
N LEU A 198 10.49 -15.19 -3.25
CA LEU A 198 9.11 -15.51 -2.85
C LEU A 198 9.02 -16.01 -1.40
N PHE A 199 9.90 -16.95 -1.05
CA PHE A 199 9.99 -17.49 0.30
C PHE A 199 10.29 -16.39 1.32
N LEU A 200 11.29 -15.56 1.03
CA LEU A 200 11.72 -14.49 1.90
C LEU A 200 10.61 -13.43 2.08
N LEU A 201 10.00 -12.97 1.00
CA LEU A 201 8.91 -11.98 1.03
C LEU A 201 7.70 -12.49 1.83
N SER A 202 7.33 -13.76 1.69
CA SER A 202 6.20 -14.32 2.43
C SER A 202 6.50 -14.54 3.91
N ALA A 203 7.74 -14.90 4.26
CA ALA A 203 8.20 -14.94 5.65
C ALA A 203 8.14 -13.56 6.30
N ILE A 204 8.67 -12.53 5.64
CA ILE A 204 8.65 -11.15 6.15
C ILE A 204 7.23 -10.58 6.25
N LEU A 205 6.36 -10.88 5.28
CA LEU A 205 4.96 -10.47 5.33
C LEU A 205 4.29 -10.94 6.63
N LEU A 206 4.60 -12.18 7.07
CA LEU A 206 4.14 -12.69 8.35
C LEU A 206 4.83 -11.99 9.54
N LEU A 207 6.15 -11.79 9.51
CA LEU A 207 6.85 -11.13 10.63
C LEU A 207 6.35 -9.70 10.89
N CYS A 208 5.82 -9.00 9.88
CA CYS A 208 5.20 -7.68 10.05
C CYS A 208 3.98 -7.69 11.01
N LEU A 209 3.31 -8.83 11.18
CA LEU A 209 2.10 -9.00 11.99
C LEU A 209 1.00 -7.97 11.66
N SER A 210 0.64 -7.87 10.39
CA SER A 210 -0.46 -7.01 9.94
C SER A 210 -1.67 -7.87 9.59
N ARG A 211 -2.65 -7.95 10.50
CA ARG A 211 -3.91 -8.70 10.28
C ARG A 211 -4.61 -8.30 8.98
N GLY A 212 -4.70 -7.01 8.70
CA GLY A 212 -5.24 -6.52 7.43
C GLY A 212 -4.47 -7.05 6.23
N ALA A 213 -3.14 -7.13 6.32
CA ALA A 213 -2.34 -7.67 5.23
C ALA A 213 -2.57 -9.17 5.05
N TYR A 214 -2.79 -9.93 6.13
CA TYR A 214 -3.15 -11.35 6.04
C TYR A 214 -4.49 -11.55 5.34
N LEU A 215 -5.50 -10.77 5.72
CA LEU A 215 -6.82 -10.80 5.09
C LEU A 215 -6.74 -10.41 3.61
N GLY A 216 -6.01 -9.33 3.29
CA GLY A 216 -5.79 -8.91 1.91
C GLY A 216 -5.06 -9.96 1.09
N PHE A 217 -3.99 -10.55 1.66
CA PHE A 217 -3.23 -11.59 1.00
C PHE A 217 -4.08 -12.84 0.74
N LEU A 218 -4.83 -13.30 1.73
CA LEU A 218 -5.73 -14.45 1.60
C LEU A 218 -6.80 -14.20 0.53
N ALA A 219 -7.44 -13.03 0.54
CA ALA A 219 -8.44 -12.66 -0.47
C ALA A 219 -7.85 -12.67 -1.89
N ALA A 220 -6.64 -12.12 -2.06
CA ALA A 220 -5.93 -12.11 -3.33
C ALA A 220 -5.54 -13.52 -3.80
N LEU A 221 -5.11 -14.39 -2.89
CA LEU A 221 -4.80 -15.79 -3.18
C LEU A 221 -6.04 -16.57 -3.62
N ILE A 222 -7.17 -16.41 -2.91
CA ILE A 222 -8.45 -17.05 -3.26
C ILE A 222 -8.90 -16.59 -4.65
N ALA A 223 -8.94 -15.28 -4.90
CA ALA A 223 -9.32 -14.72 -6.19
C ALA A 223 -8.43 -15.25 -7.34
N SER A 224 -7.12 -15.31 -7.10
CA SER A 224 -6.14 -15.79 -8.08
C SER A 224 -6.29 -17.28 -8.36
N ALA A 225 -6.46 -18.10 -7.32
CA ALA A 225 -6.61 -19.55 -7.44
C ALA A 225 -7.87 -19.93 -8.23
N ILE A 226 -8.99 -19.25 -7.98
CA ILE A 226 -10.24 -19.44 -8.73
C ILE A 226 -10.00 -19.13 -10.21
N ILE A 227 -9.46 -17.95 -10.54
CA ILE A 227 -9.30 -17.52 -11.94
C ILE A 227 -8.30 -18.41 -12.70
N ILE A 228 -7.19 -18.82 -12.07
CA ILE A 228 -6.19 -19.68 -12.71
C ILE A 228 -6.74 -21.06 -13.02
N SER A 229 -7.51 -21.63 -12.10
CA SER A 229 -8.12 -22.95 -12.27
C SER A 229 -9.10 -22.96 -13.44
N ILE A 230 -9.74 -21.83 -13.73
CA ILE A 230 -10.72 -21.68 -14.81
C ILE A 230 -10.07 -21.28 -16.14
N LYS A 231 -9.17 -20.28 -16.14
CA LYS A 231 -8.68 -19.61 -17.36
C LYS A 231 -7.24 -19.92 -17.74
N PHE A 232 -6.36 -20.21 -16.78
CA PHE A 232 -4.92 -20.32 -17.00
C PHE A 232 -4.39 -21.71 -16.63
N LYS A 233 -5.09 -22.77 -17.05
CA LYS A 233 -4.79 -24.17 -16.68
C LYS A 233 -3.35 -24.58 -16.98
N ILE A 234 -2.76 -24.10 -18.08
CA ILE A 234 -1.37 -24.37 -18.47
C ILE A 234 -0.38 -23.85 -17.41
N LEU A 235 -0.70 -22.73 -16.73
CA LEU A 235 0.12 -22.13 -15.70
C LEU A 235 -0.15 -22.71 -14.30
N ALA A 236 -1.20 -23.52 -14.12
CA ALA A 236 -1.67 -23.97 -12.81
C ALA A 236 -0.61 -24.76 -12.02
N LYS A 237 0.18 -25.62 -12.68
CA LYS A 237 1.23 -26.39 -11.99
C LYS A 237 2.28 -25.47 -11.34
N LYS A 238 2.74 -24.45 -12.06
CA LYS A 238 3.70 -23.48 -11.52
C LYS A 238 3.07 -22.54 -10.53
N PHE A 239 1.79 -22.20 -10.72
CA PHE A 239 1.03 -21.44 -9.74
C PHE A 239 1.01 -22.13 -8.37
N TRP A 240 0.62 -23.41 -8.34
CA TRP A 240 0.57 -24.19 -7.09
C TRP A 240 1.95 -24.43 -6.47
N LEU A 241 2.99 -24.62 -7.29
CA LEU A 241 4.37 -24.67 -6.78
C LEU A 241 4.79 -23.34 -6.12
N GLY A 242 4.44 -22.21 -6.74
CA GLY A 242 4.66 -20.89 -6.15
C GLY A 242 3.90 -20.72 -4.84
N PHE A 243 2.66 -21.22 -4.78
CA PHE A 243 1.85 -21.22 -3.57
C PHE A 243 2.48 -22.04 -2.44
N LEU A 244 3.03 -23.22 -2.76
CA LEU A 244 3.78 -24.03 -1.81
C LEU A 244 4.99 -23.27 -1.24
N ILE A 245 5.76 -22.57 -2.09
CA ILE A 245 6.90 -21.76 -1.65
C ILE A 245 6.47 -20.65 -0.70
N ILE A 246 5.37 -19.96 -1.03
CA ILE A 246 4.78 -18.92 -0.20
C ILE A 246 4.37 -19.50 1.16
N PHE A 247 3.66 -20.63 1.17
CA PHE A 247 3.22 -21.33 2.37
C PHE A 247 4.41 -21.73 3.24
N LEU A 248 5.48 -22.27 2.65
CA LEU A 248 6.72 -22.60 3.36
C LEU A 248 7.35 -21.35 3.99
N GLY A 249 7.41 -20.22 3.28
CA GLY A 249 7.93 -18.97 3.87
C GLY A 249 7.08 -18.46 5.03
N ILE A 250 5.75 -18.53 4.92
CA ILE A 250 4.84 -18.22 6.03
C ILE A 250 5.10 -19.16 7.21
N ALA A 251 5.15 -20.47 6.98
CA ALA A 251 5.42 -21.46 8.02
C ALA A 251 6.77 -21.18 8.71
N THR A 252 7.81 -20.84 7.96
CA THR A 252 9.11 -20.44 8.51
C THR A 252 9.01 -19.16 9.34
N GLY A 253 8.22 -18.17 8.94
CA GLY A 253 7.99 -16.99 9.76
C GLY A 253 7.31 -17.33 11.10
N VAL A 254 6.33 -18.24 11.10
CA VAL A 254 5.68 -18.70 12.34
C VAL A 254 6.70 -19.40 13.23
N LEU A 255 7.48 -20.33 12.65
CA LEU A 255 8.53 -21.06 13.36
C LEU A 255 9.59 -20.11 13.92
N THR A 256 9.94 -19.05 13.18
CA THR A 256 10.89 -18.03 13.65
C THR A 256 10.38 -17.37 14.93
N ILE A 257 9.11 -16.95 14.98
CA ILE A 257 8.50 -16.37 16.18
C ILE A 257 8.43 -17.40 17.31
N TYR A 258 8.04 -18.65 17.00
CA TYR A 258 7.96 -19.74 17.97
C TYR A 258 9.30 -20.03 18.65
N PHE A 259 10.38 -20.11 17.88
CA PHE A 259 11.71 -20.41 18.42
C PHE A 259 12.42 -19.18 19.01
N SER A 260 12.00 -17.96 18.67
CA SER A 260 12.60 -16.73 19.20
C SER A 260 11.90 -16.16 20.43
N SER A 261 10.72 -16.65 20.78
CA SER A 261 9.88 -16.07 21.85
C SER A 261 9.58 -17.13 22.91
N ASP A 262 9.40 -16.73 24.16
CA ASP A 262 8.93 -17.66 25.19
C ASP A 262 7.46 -18.10 24.93
N GLN A 263 7.00 -19.13 25.64
CA GLN A 263 5.65 -19.69 25.43
C GLN A 263 4.54 -18.66 25.70
N ALA A 264 4.73 -17.74 26.64
CA ALA A 264 3.74 -16.71 26.96
C ALA A 264 3.65 -15.66 25.84
N GLN A 265 4.80 -15.22 25.31
CA GLN A 265 4.93 -14.29 24.20
C GLN A 265 4.42 -14.91 22.89
N PHE A 266 4.69 -16.21 22.65
CA PHE A 266 4.13 -16.91 21.51
C PHE A 266 2.60 -17.03 21.60
N ASN A 267 2.06 -17.32 22.79
CA ASN A 267 0.61 -17.30 23.00
C ASN A 267 0.02 -15.90 22.76
N LEU A 268 0.75 -14.84 23.14
CA LEU A 268 0.39 -13.46 22.84
C LEU A 268 0.41 -13.20 21.32
N PHE A 269 1.41 -13.70 20.58
CA PHE A 269 1.41 -13.69 19.12
C PHE A 269 0.17 -14.37 18.55
N VAL A 270 -0.16 -15.60 18.99
CA VAL A 270 -1.34 -16.34 18.50
C VAL A 270 -2.62 -15.56 18.76
N ARG A 271 -2.74 -14.91 19.92
CA ARG A 271 -3.88 -14.02 20.24
C ARG A 271 -3.94 -12.82 19.30
N HIS A 272 -2.83 -12.11 19.10
CA HIS A 272 -2.76 -10.95 18.21
C HIS A 272 -2.95 -11.29 16.73
N ALA A 273 -2.52 -12.48 16.31
CA ALA A 273 -2.71 -13.00 14.96
C ALA A 273 -4.14 -13.55 14.74
N GLY A 274 -4.77 -14.05 15.79
CA GLY A 274 -6.11 -14.65 15.78
C GLY A 274 -7.26 -13.68 16.05
N ILE A 275 -8.47 -14.24 16.14
CA ILE A 275 -9.73 -13.50 16.37
C ILE A 275 -9.93 -13.23 17.88
N ALA A 276 -9.26 -13.97 18.76
CA ALA A 276 -9.45 -13.89 20.21
C ALA A 276 -9.15 -12.49 20.79
N ASP A 277 -8.29 -11.71 20.15
CA ASP A 277 -7.93 -10.35 20.58
C ASP A 277 -8.78 -9.25 19.90
N ALA A 278 -9.86 -9.64 19.21
CA ALA A 278 -10.85 -8.72 18.64
C ALA A 278 -11.61 -7.92 19.71
N GLY A 279 -11.62 -8.39 20.97
CA GLY A 279 -12.35 -7.75 22.07
C GLY A 279 -11.48 -7.17 23.20
N SER A 280 -10.16 -7.42 23.24
CA SER A 280 -9.32 -7.11 24.41
C SER A 280 -8.08 -6.26 24.15
N GLY A 281 -7.54 -6.24 22.92
CA GLY A 281 -6.33 -5.47 22.62
C GLY A 281 -6.61 -3.97 22.56
N GLU A 282 -5.83 -3.16 23.29
CA GLU A 282 -5.95 -1.69 23.36
C GLU A 282 -5.96 -1.04 21.96
N SER A 283 -5.14 -1.56 21.03
CA SER A 283 -5.11 -1.11 19.63
C SER A 283 -6.37 -1.49 18.84
N THR A 284 -7.01 -2.62 19.16
CA THR A 284 -8.25 -3.08 18.50
C THR A 284 -9.47 -2.32 19.03
N LEU A 285 -9.57 -2.16 20.35
CA LEU A 285 -10.63 -1.38 21.00
C LEU A 285 -10.58 0.09 20.59
N ALA A 286 -9.38 0.70 20.49
CA ALA A 286 -9.22 2.04 19.98
C ALA A 286 -9.74 2.17 18.52
N ARG A 287 -9.43 1.21 17.64
CA ARG A 287 -9.93 1.20 16.25
C ARG A 287 -11.44 1.04 16.16
N PHE A 288 -12.04 0.18 17.01
CA PHE A 288 -13.50 0.05 17.08
C PHE A 288 -14.14 1.35 17.56
N ASN A 289 -13.56 1.99 18.58
CA ASN A 289 -14.03 3.29 19.06
C ASN A 289 -13.93 4.37 17.95
N TYR A 290 -12.79 4.45 17.26
CA TYR A 290 -12.61 5.42 16.18
C TYR A 290 -13.55 5.17 15.00
N SER A 291 -13.81 3.91 14.67
CA SER A 291 -14.81 3.55 13.65
C SER A 291 -16.23 3.95 14.07
N SER A 292 -16.56 3.81 15.36
CA SER A 292 -17.84 4.26 15.92
C SER A 292 -17.98 5.78 15.87
N ILE A 293 -16.95 6.51 16.28
CA ILE A 293 -16.89 7.99 16.21
C ILE A 293 -17.04 8.45 14.75
N ALA A 294 -16.33 7.81 13.82
CA ALA A 294 -16.42 8.13 12.40
C ALA A 294 -17.83 7.91 11.85
N TRP A 295 -18.45 6.78 12.18
CA TRP A 295 -19.81 6.45 11.77
C TRP A 295 -20.83 7.45 12.34
N HIS A 296 -20.73 7.75 13.64
CA HIS A 296 -21.60 8.71 14.31
C HIS A 296 -21.50 10.10 13.67
N ASN A 297 -20.28 10.59 13.41
CA ASN A 297 -20.06 11.89 12.77
C ASN A 297 -20.58 11.93 11.33
N PHE A 298 -20.41 10.84 10.56
CA PHE A 298 -20.99 10.74 9.23
C PHE A 298 -22.52 10.86 9.25
N LEU A 299 -23.21 10.19 10.19
CA LEU A 299 -24.67 10.27 10.29
C LEU A 299 -25.17 11.70 10.56
N HIS A 300 -24.40 12.51 11.29
CA HIS A 300 -24.73 13.90 11.57
C HIS A 300 -24.31 14.86 10.44
N ARG A 301 -23.27 14.51 9.68
CA ARG A 301 -22.70 15.32 8.59
C ARG A 301 -22.45 14.45 7.36
N PRO A 302 -23.51 14.08 6.61
CA PRO A 302 -23.40 13.12 5.50
C PRO A 302 -22.57 13.63 4.31
N TRP A 303 -22.32 14.94 4.25
CA TRP A 303 -21.44 15.61 3.27
C TRP A 303 -19.97 15.64 3.69
N GLY A 304 -19.63 15.08 4.87
CA GLY A 304 -18.27 14.99 5.37
C GLY A 304 -17.86 16.14 6.30
N ILE A 305 -16.78 15.94 7.05
CA ILE A 305 -16.22 16.92 8.01
C ILE A 305 -14.98 17.66 7.50
N GLY A 306 -14.59 17.42 6.25
CA GLY A 306 -13.39 17.98 5.63
C GLY A 306 -12.26 16.97 5.53
N ALA A 307 -11.50 17.02 4.43
CA ALA A 307 -10.36 16.14 4.18
C ALA A 307 -9.38 16.15 5.37
N GLY A 308 -9.00 14.97 5.87
CA GLY A 308 -8.04 14.84 6.97
C GLY A 308 -8.44 15.47 8.30
N ALA A 309 -9.70 15.88 8.47
CA ALA A 309 -10.16 16.60 9.64
C ALA A 309 -10.60 15.66 10.78
N PHE A 310 -10.64 14.34 10.57
CA PHE A 310 -11.07 13.39 11.60
C PHE A 310 -10.28 13.55 12.91
N GLY A 311 -8.96 13.74 12.82
CA GLY A 311 -8.11 13.95 14.00
C GLY A 311 -8.32 15.27 14.75
N ALA A 312 -9.08 16.21 14.18
CA ALA A 312 -9.42 17.50 14.78
C ALA A 312 -10.79 17.49 15.50
N LEU A 313 -11.47 16.34 15.55
CA LEU A 313 -12.71 16.18 16.29
C LEU A 313 -12.51 16.45 17.80
N PRO A 314 -13.50 17.04 18.49
CA PRO A 314 -13.40 17.35 19.93
C PRO A 314 -13.02 16.16 20.82
N GLU A 315 -13.42 14.96 20.43
CA GLU A 315 -13.10 13.67 21.05
C GLU A 315 -11.58 13.39 21.12
N PHE A 316 -10.78 14.11 20.33
CA PHE A 316 -9.32 13.96 20.28
C PHE A 316 -8.55 15.19 20.76
N SER A 317 -9.22 16.15 21.40
CA SER A 317 -8.62 17.40 21.91
C SER A 317 -7.30 17.17 22.68
N ASP A 318 -7.27 16.22 23.61
CA ASP A 318 -6.07 15.87 24.38
C ASP A 318 -4.91 15.35 23.51
N LYS A 319 -5.23 14.62 22.43
CA LYS A 319 -4.24 14.06 21.50
C LYS A 319 -3.76 15.10 20.49
N LEU A 320 -4.62 16.06 20.15
CA LEU A 320 -4.29 17.18 19.27
C LEU A 320 -3.26 18.13 19.92
N LEU A 321 -3.37 18.37 21.24
CA LEU A 321 -2.45 19.21 22.01
C LEU A 321 -0.99 18.72 21.95
N VAL A 322 -0.78 17.41 21.78
CA VAL A 322 0.54 16.79 21.64
C VAL A 322 0.91 16.50 20.17
N GLY A 323 0.16 17.05 19.21
CA GLY A 323 0.41 16.91 17.77
C GLY A 323 0.03 15.56 17.16
N ASN A 324 -0.68 14.69 17.89
CA ASN A 324 -1.05 13.35 17.44
C ASN A 324 -2.44 13.34 16.77
N TYR A 325 -2.47 13.62 15.47
CA TYR A 325 -3.68 13.48 14.66
C TYR A 325 -4.10 12.01 14.56
N GLN A 326 -5.31 11.72 15.03
CA GLN A 326 -5.89 10.38 14.94
C GLN A 326 -6.47 10.13 13.54
N THR A 327 -6.44 8.87 13.12
CA THR A 327 -7.06 8.39 11.87
C THR A 327 -8.09 7.31 12.20
N VAL A 328 -9.03 7.05 11.31
CA VAL A 328 -10.10 6.07 11.56
C VAL A 328 -9.54 4.64 11.67
N GLY A 329 -8.47 4.34 10.96
CA GLY A 329 -7.91 2.99 10.82
C GLY A 329 -8.67 2.11 9.82
N ASN A 330 -9.53 2.72 9.00
CA ASN A 330 -10.28 2.09 7.92
C ASN A 330 -10.50 3.13 6.81
N LEU A 331 -9.87 2.93 5.65
CA LEU A 331 -9.88 3.87 4.54
C LEU A 331 -11.29 4.22 4.05
N TYR A 332 -12.20 3.25 4.02
CA TYR A 332 -13.55 3.47 3.51
C TYR A 332 -14.37 4.34 4.46
N LEU A 333 -14.27 4.06 5.77
CA LEU A 333 -14.93 4.89 6.78
C LEU A 333 -14.28 6.27 6.90
N GLU A 334 -12.97 6.37 6.70
CA GLU A 334 -12.26 7.64 6.66
C GLU A 334 -12.74 8.52 5.51
N ILE A 335 -12.80 7.98 4.28
CA ILE A 335 -13.36 8.72 3.14
C ILE A 335 -14.82 9.09 3.41
N LEU A 336 -15.60 8.19 4.01
CA LEU A 336 -17.01 8.43 4.30
C LEU A 336 -17.21 9.58 5.31
N VAL A 337 -16.44 9.62 6.39
CA VAL A 337 -16.57 10.68 7.41
C VAL A 337 -15.95 11.99 6.95
N GLU A 338 -14.83 11.97 6.22
CA GLU A 338 -14.10 13.19 5.83
C GLU A 338 -14.67 13.83 4.56
N GLU A 339 -14.97 13.04 3.53
CA GLU A 339 -15.42 13.50 2.20
C GLU A 339 -16.91 13.20 1.92
N GLY A 340 -17.59 12.57 2.87
CA GLY A 340 -19.03 12.28 2.79
C GLY A 340 -19.39 11.14 1.84
N ALA A 341 -20.70 10.93 1.67
CA ALA A 341 -21.24 9.87 0.81
C ALA A 341 -20.85 10.04 -0.66
N ILE A 342 -20.76 11.29 -1.14
CA ILE A 342 -20.35 11.60 -2.51
C ILE A 342 -18.87 11.24 -2.73
N GLY A 343 -18.00 11.58 -1.77
CA GLY A 343 -16.59 11.21 -1.82
C GLY A 343 -16.39 9.69 -1.89
N LEU A 344 -17.09 8.95 -1.02
CA LEU A 344 -17.04 7.49 -1.04
C LEU A 344 -17.57 6.92 -2.37
N LEU A 345 -18.67 7.46 -2.90
CA LEU A 345 -19.23 7.01 -4.17
C LEU A 345 -18.24 7.21 -5.34
N LEU A 346 -17.63 8.40 -5.45
CA LEU A 346 -16.61 8.68 -6.47
C LEU A 346 -15.43 7.70 -6.36
N PHE A 347 -14.98 7.43 -5.14
CA PHE A 347 -13.91 6.47 -4.88
C PHE A 347 -14.30 5.04 -5.29
N ILE A 348 -15.49 4.56 -4.94
CA ILE A 348 -15.99 3.23 -5.34
C ILE A 348 -16.12 3.12 -6.86
N ILE A 349 -16.63 4.16 -7.53
CA ILE A 349 -16.71 4.21 -9.00
C ILE A 349 -15.31 4.09 -9.60
N PHE A 350 -14.33 4.82 -9.07
CA PHE A 350 -12.94 4.71 -9.51
C PHE A 350 -12.40 3.28 -9.35
N LEU A 351 -12.59 2.64 -8.19
CA LEU A 351 -12.18 1.25 -7.96
C LEU A 351 -12.85 0.29 -8.94
N PHE A 352 -14.15 0.45 -9.18
CA PHE A 352 -14.89 -0.37 -10.13
C PHE A 352 -14.37 -0.25 -11.56
N LEU A 353 -14.05 0.97 -12.02
CA LEU A 353 -13.47 1.18 -13.36
C LEU A 353 -12.11 0.48 -13.51
N ASN A 354 -11.28 0.49 -12.47
CA ASN A 354 -10.00 -0.24 -12.43
C ASN A 354 -10.24 -1.76 -12.55
N ILE A 355 -11.15 -2.32 -11.75
CA ILE A 355 -11.50 -3.76 -11.81
C ILE A 355 -12.03 -4.12 -13.20
N LYS A 356 -12.93 -3.31 -13.76
CA LYS A 356 -13.49 -3.52 -15.10
C LYS A 356 -12.40 -3.56 -16.17
N HIS A 357 -11.42 -2.66 -16.09
CA HIS A 357 -10.26 -2.64 -16.98
C HIS A 357 -9.44 -3.94 -16.89
N LEU A 358 -9.04 -4.33 -15.67
CA LEU A 358 -8.25 -5.53 -15.43
C LEU A 358 -8.99 -6.79 -15.85
N TRP A 359 -10.28 -6.89 -15.53
CA TRP A 359 -11.13 -8.02 -15.90
C TRP A 359 -11.27 -8.19 -17.40
N LYS A 360 -11.41 -7.09 -18.16
CA LYS A 360 -11.40 -7.12 -19.63
C LYS A 360 -10.12 -7.75 -20.16
N ASN A 361 -8.96 -7.35 -19.62
CA ASN A 361 -7.67 -7.90 -20.03
C ASN A 361 -7.48 -9.38 -19.63
N ILE A 362 -7.97 -9.78 -18.45
CA ILE A 362 -7.96 -11.19 -18.01
C ILE A 362 -8.79 -12.05 -18.97
N ARG A 363 -9.97 -11.57 -19.39
CA ARG A 363 -10.80 -12.26 -20.40
C ARG A 363 -10.10 -12.40 -21.74
N GLN A 364 -9.18 -11.51 -22.07
CA GLN A 364 -8.31 -11.57 -23.25
C GLN A 364 -7.07 -12.47 -23.05
N GLY A 365 -6.95 -13.17 -21.92
CA GLY A 365 -5.84 -14.10 -21.65
C GLY A 365 -4.56 -13.43 -21.13
N LYS A 366 -4.61 -12.18 -20.66
CA LYS A 366 -3.44 -11.49 -20.11
C LYS A 366 -3.24 -11.85 -18.64
N PHE A 367 -2.28 -12.73 -18.36
CA PHE A 367 -1.97 -13.19 -17.00
C PHE A 367 -1.47 -12.05 -16.08
N GLU A 368 -0.78 -11.06 -16.63
CA GLU A 368 -0.30 -9.87 -15.92
C GLU A 368 -1.45 -9.07 -15.27
N SER A 369 -2.61 -9.05 -15.93
CA SER A 369 -3.79 -8.38 -15.41
C SER A 369 -4.44 -9.16 -14.27
N LEU A 370 -4.28 -10.49 -14.22
CA LEU A 370 -4.66 -11.27 -13.05
C LEU A 370 -3.77 -10.96 -11.86
N VAL A 371 -2.45 -10.91 -12.07
CA VAL A 371 -1.50 -10.53 -11.01
C VAL A 371 -1.79 -9.12 -10.49
N SER A 372 -2.07 -8.19 -11.40
CA SER A 372 -2.49 -6.83 -11.02
C SER A 372 -3.80 -6.83 -10.25
N LEU A 373 -4.80 -7.65 -10.65
CA LEU A 373 -6.04 -7.80 -9.89
C LEU A 373 -5.78 -8.38 -8.49
N ALA A 374 -4.86 -9.33 -8.35
CA ALA A 374 -4.48 -9.89 -7.05
C ALA A 374 -3.88 -8.83 -6.12
N ILE A 375 -2.94 -8.01 -6.63
CA ILE A 375 -2.37 -6.88 -5.87
C ILE A 375 -3.47 -5.88 -5.49
N PHE A 376 -4.35 -5.55 -6.43
CA PHE A 376 -5.47 -4.64 -6.20
C PHE A 376 -6.37 -5.14 -5.06
N VAL A 377 -6.79 -6.41 -5.12
CA VAL A 377 -7.60 -7.04 -4.06
C VAL A 377 -6.84 -7.02 -2.73
N ALA A 378 -5.56 -7.37 -2.72
CA ALA A 378 -4.77 -7.38 -1.49
C ALA A 378 -4.72 -6.01 -0.82
N ILE A 379 -4.42 -4.96 -1.58
CA ILE A 379 -4.35 -3.57 -1.08
C ILE A 379 -5.69 -3.11 -0.52
N PHE A 380 -6.77 -3.25 -1.31
CA PHE A 380 -8.07 -2.67 -0.95
C PHE A 380 -8.85 -3.49 0.07
N VAL A 381 -8.59 -4.79 0.21
CA VAL A 381 -9.07 -5.57 1.36
C VAL A 381 -8.27 -5.21 2.62
N GLN A 382 -6.94 -5.04 2.52
CA GLN A 382 -6.13 -4.56 3.66
C GLN A 382 -6.56 -3.15 4.12
N ALA A 383 -7.06 -2.30 3.21
CA ALA A 383 -7.50 -0.93 3.50
C ALA A 383 -8.65 -0.82 4.51
N VAL A 384 -9.30 -1.93 4.88
CA VAL A 384 -10.23 -1.99 6.02
C VAL A 384 -9.52 -1.81 7.37
N ALA A 385 -8.19 -2.03 7.42
CA ALA A 385 -7.40 -2.06 8.65
C ALA A 385 -6.33 -0.95 8.76
N PHE A 386 -6.31 -0.01 7.81
CA PHE A 386 -5.48 1.19 7.86
C PHE A 386 -6.13 2.36 7.13
N SER A 387 -5.56 3.54 7.34
CA SER A 387 -6.01 4.83 6.85
C SER A 387 -4.94 5.52 6.00
N ALA A 388 -5.28 6.63 5.35
CA ALA A 388 -4.47 7.39 4.38
C ALA A 388 -4.59 6.94 2.92
N LEU A 389 -5.37 7.73 2.18
CA LEU A 389 -5.50 7.63 0.73
C LEU A 389 -4.25 8.13 0.00
N TYR A 390 -3.29 8.81 0.65
CA TYR A 390 -2.09 9.37 0.03
C TYR A 390 -0.83 8.47 0.12
N ILE A 391 -1.00 7.16 0.36
CA ILE A 391 0.12 6.20 0.34
C ILE A 391 0.60 6.01 -1.10
N LEU A 392 1.74 6.63 -1.42
CA LEU A 392 2.33 6.65 -2.77
C LEU A 392 2.48 5.27 -3.42
N PRO A 393 2.91 4.20 -2.72
CA PRO A 393 2.97 2.86 -3.31
C PRO A 393 1.68 2.37 -3.97
N ILE A 394 0.51 2.68 -3.39
CA ILE A 394 -0.79 2.26 -3.92
C ILE A 394 -1.03 2.89 -5.29
N TRP A 395 -0.80 4.20 -5.40
CA TRP A 395 -1.02 4.98 -6.62
C TRP A 395 0.00 4.68 -7.71
N ALA A 396 1.26 4.46 -7.31
CA ALA A 396 2.31 3.99 -8.20
C ALA A 396 1.95 2.62 -8.81
N PHE A 397 1.41 1.70 -7.99
CA PHE A 397 0.88 0.43 -8.47
C PHE A 397 -0.30 0.60 -9.44
N LEU A 398 -1.29 1.42 -9.10
CA LEU A 398 -2.45 1.66 -9.97
C LEU A 398 -2.01 2.20 -11.34
N ALA A 399 -0.99 3.06 -11.38
CA ALA A 399 -0.41 3.55 -12.63
C ALA A 399 0.23 2.42 -13.46
N LEU A 400 0.94 1.48 -12.81
CA LEU A 400 1.52 0.29 -13.46
C LEU A 400 0.46 -0.66 -14.00
N ALA A 401 -0.60 -0.91 -13.22
CA ALA A 401 -1.68 -1.83 -13.56
C ALA A 401 -2.46 -1.40 -14.82
N TRP A 402 -2.46 -0.11 -15.13
CA TRP A 402 -3.11 0.48 -16.30
C TRP A 402 -2.20 0.67 -17.50
N SER A 403 -0.92 0.37 -17.38
CA SER A 403 0.01 0.54 -18.48
C SER A 403 -0.44 -0.31 -19.68
N LYS A 404 -0.37 0.29 -20.88
CA LYS A 404 -0.77 -0.41 -22.11
C LYS A 404 0.17 -1.61 -22.30
N SER A 405 -0.33 -2.82 -22.05
CA SER A 405 0.35 -4.04 -22.47
C SER A 405 0.60 -3.94 -23.98
N LYS A 406 1.79 -4.33 -24.47
CA LYS A 406 2.05 -4.46 -25.90
C LYS A 406 0.85 -5.15 -26.57
N GLN A 407 0.22 -4.46 -27.52
CA GLN A 407 -0.75 -5.07 -28.42
C GLN A 407 -0.02 -5.99 -29.38
#